data_AF-A0A1H3E9D1-F1
#
_entry.id   AF-A0A1H3E9D1-F1
#
_cell.length_a   1.000
_cell.length_b   1.000
_cell.length_c   1.000
_cell.angle_alpha   90.00
_cell.angle_beta   90.00
_cell.angle_gamma   90.00
#
_symmetry.space_group_name_H-M   'P 1'
#
loop_
_entity.id
_entity.type
_entity.pdbx_description
1 polymer ?
#
loop_
_entity_poly.entity_id
_entity_poly.type
_entity_poly.pdbx_seq_one_letter_code
_entity_poly.pdbx_strand_id
1 'polypeptide(L)'
;MSFSENILGFITDSNKRLSTRATVIVLFIFSILLIDNITGFSHYYNKERQLEQLKSISVLLKDTTLAKLTRLELISLQKETFNRKNLVDHSLSFIKYMRSTNNESNSNVTNTAKMPPRNDVWFLLSTSGIYILVTLLLIPILLLTDKTTPFLKLIATLIIFGIVMFFTSWFNYWLFDKIIPDMLFGSWIWNYIINFMIQIALIAGLYWTTSTINKTH
;
A
#
# COMPACT_ATOMS: atom_id res chain seq x y z
N MET A 1 28.67 -3.29 -20.83
CA MET A 1 27.95 -3.53 -19.57
C MET A 1 26.57 -2.95 -19.68
N SER A 2 25.54 -3.77 -19.50
CA SER A 2 24.15 -3.32 -19.53
C SER A 2 23.86 -2.42 -18.31
N PHE A 3 22.89 -1.51 -18.43
CA PHE A 3 22.47 -0.63 -17.32
C PHE A 3 22.08 -1.45 -16.07
N SER A 4 21.48 -2.62 -16.27
CA SER A 4 21.16 -3.60 -15.22
C SER A 4 22.40 -4.17 -14.51
N GLU A 5 23.48 -4.46 -15.24
CA GLU A 5 24.73 -4.98 -14.63
C GLU A 5 25.39 -3.92 -13.73
N ASN A 6 25.34 -2.65 -14.12
CA ASN A 6 25.90 -1.56 -13.32
C ASN A 6 25.12 -1.34 -12.01
N ILE A 7 23.78 -1.46 -12.06
CA ILE A 7 22.93 -1.33 -10.87
C ILE A 7 23.11 -2.54 -9.95
N LEU A 8 23.12 -3.76 -10.48
CA LEU A 8 23.36 -4.97 -9.70
C LEU A 8 24.76 -4.97 -9.08
N GLY A 9 25.78 -4.55 -9.83
CA GLY A 9 27.13 -4.37 -9.33
C GLY A 9 27.19 -3.36 -8.17
N PHE A 10 26.47 -2.25 -8.27
CA PHE A 10 26.39 -1.25 -7.20
C PHE A 10 25.65 -1.74 -5.95
N ILE A 11 24.58 -2.52 -6.13
CA ILE A 11 23.79 -3.08 -5.01
C ILE A 11 24.58 -4.18 -4.28
N THR A 12 25.36 -4.96 -5.01
CA THR A 12 26.09 -6.12 -4.47
C THR A 12 27.48 -5.75 -3.93
N ASP A 13 27.94 -4.52 -4.16
CA ASP A 13 29.23 -4.03 -3.66
C ASP A 13 29.24 -3.94 -2.12
N SER A 14 30.00 -4.83 -1.49
CA SER A 14 30.16 -4.91 -0.04
C SER A 14 30.91 -3.71 0.55
N ASN A 15 31.65 -2.95 -0.27
CA ASN A 15 32.37 -1.76 0.17
C ASN A 15 31.47 -0.53 0.34
N LYS A 16 30.19 -0.60 -0.04
CA LYS A 16 29.23 0.51 0.10
C LYS A 16 28.41 0.38 1.38
N ARG A 17 28.21 1.52 2.06
CA ARG A 17 27.31 1.61 3.22
C ARG A 17 25.93 1.07 2.87
N LEU A 18 25.34 0.30 3.79
CA LEU A 18 24.03 -0.34 3.62
C LEU A 18 22.95 0.68 3.23
N SER A 19 22.98 1.88 3.83
CA SER A 19 22.07 2.97 3.51
C SER A 19 22.13 3.39 2.03
N THR A 20 23.32 3.50 1.45
CA THR A 20 23.51 3.90 0.05
C THR A 20 23.00 2.84 -0.91
N ARG A 21 23.21 1.56 -0.58
CA ARG A 21 22.67 0.43 -1.36
C ARG A 21 21.14 0.42 -1.34
N ALA A 22 20.54 0.59 -0.17
CA ALA A 22 19.09 0.69 -0.02
C ALA A 22 18.51 1.86 -0.82
N THR A 23 19.14 3.04 -0.80
CA THR A 23 18.70 4.20 -1.59
C THR A 23 18.68 3.92 -3.09
N VAL A 24 19.71 3.24 -3.62
CA VAL A 24 19.75 2.91 -5.06
C VAL A 24 18.68 1.88 -5.42
N ILE A 25 18.41 0.89 -4.56
CA ILE A 25 17.30 -0.05 -4.75
C ILE A 25 15.97 0.71 -4.81
N VAL A 26 15.73 1.60 -3.85
CA VAL A 26 14.48 2.40 -3.80
C VAL A 26 14.35 3.27 -5.03
N LEU A 27 15.40 3.97 -5.44
CA LEU A 27 15.41 4.81 -6.66
C LEU A 27 15.16 3.99 -7.93
N PHE A 28 15.72 2.79 -8.01
CA PHE A 28 15.53 1.91 -9.15
C PHE A 28 14.08 1.41 -9.24
N ILE A 29 13.50 0.96 -8.13
CA ILE A 29 12.08 0.59 -8.04
C ILE A 29 11.20 1.79 -8.42
N PHE A 30 11.52 2.99 -7.90
CA PHE A 30 10.77 4.21 -8.21
C PHE A 30 10.84 4.58 -9.68
N SER A 31 12.00 4.39 -10.33
CA SER A 31 12.18 4.61 -11.76
C SER A 31 11.33 3.65 -12.59
N ILE A 32 11.26 2.37 -12.21
CA ILE A 32 10.38 1.39 -12.87
C ILE A 32 8.92 1.80 -12.73
N LEU A 33 8.49 2.20 -11.52
CA LEU A 33 7.13 2.67 -11.27
C LEU A 33 6.78 3.93 -12.07
N LEU A 34 7.72 4.87 -12.23
CA LEU A 34 7.53 6.06 -13.06
C LEU A 34 7.41 5.72 -14.54
N ILE A 35 8.26 4.82 -15.05
CA ILE A 35 8.18 4.36 -16.44
C ILE A 35 6.83 3.68 -16.68
N ASP A 36 6.39 2.80 -15.77
CA ASP A 36 5.10 2.13 -15.86
C ASP A 36 3.92 3.12 -15.83
N ASN A 37 4.01 4.16 -15.00
CA ASN A 37 2.98 5.20 -14.93
C ASN A 37 2.94 6.08 -16.19
N ILE A 38 4.09 6.51 -16.71
CA ILE A 38 4.17 7.34 -17.92
C ILE A 38 3.70 6.56 -19.15
N THR A 39 4.15 5.32 -19.29
CA THR A 39 3.78 4.47 -20.44
C THR A 39 2.37 3.89 -20.29
N GLY A 40 1.84 3.85 -19.07
CA GLY A 40 0.59 3.16 -18.76
C GLY A 40 0.66 1.65 -19.02
N PHE A 41 1.87 1.07 -19.12
CA PHE A 41 2.06 -0.30 -19.59
C PHE A 41 1.23 -1.31 -18.78
N SER A 42 1.35 -1.28 -17.45
CA SER A 42 0.56 -2.12 -16.56
C SER A 42 -0.94 -1.91 -16.73
N HIS A 43 -1.40 -0.67 -16.93
CA HIS A 43 -2.82 -0.38 -17.15
C HIS A 43 -3.33 -1.04 -18.44
N TYR A 44 -2.66 -0.79 -19.56
CA TYR A 44 -3.06 -1.34 -20.85
C TYR A 44 -2.97 -2.86 -20.89
N TYR A 45 -1.86 -3.43 -20.40
CA TYR A 45 -1.66 -4.87 -20.34
C TYR A 45 -2.75 -5.58 -19.52
N ASN A 46 -3.09 -5.05 -18.35
CA ASN A 46 -4.14 -5.63 -17.50
C ASN A 46 -5.53 -5.51 -18.15
N LYS A 47 -5.84 -4.39 -18.80
CA LYS A 47 -7.12 -4.20 -19.49
C LYS A 47 -7.26 -5.09 -20.72
N GLU A 48 -6.20 -5.23 -21.50
CA GLU A 48 -6.16 -6.14 -22.64
C GLU A 48 -6.40 -7.59 -22.20
N ARG A 49 -5.71 -8.05 -21.15
CA ARG A 49 -5.95 -9.39 -20.58
C ARG A 49 -7.37 -9.59 -20.05
N GLN A 50 -7.94 -8.58 -19.38
CA GLN A 50 -9.35 -8.62 -18.95
C GLN A 50 -10.30 -8.76 -20.14
N LEU A 51 -10.08 -8.00 -21.21
CA LEU A 51 -10.90 -8.07 -22.43
C LEU A 51 -10.75 -9.42 -23.14
N GLU A 52 -9.55 -9.97 -23.20
CA GLU A 52 -9.28 -11.29 -23.78
C GLU A 52 -10.02 -12.40 -23.02
N GLN A 53 -9.97 -12.37 -21.68
CA GLN A 53 -10.72 -13.31 -20.83
C GLN A 53 -12.23 -13.17 -21.01
N LEU A 54 -12.76 -11.93 -21.04
CA LEU A 54 -14.18 -11.68 -21.28
C LEU A 54 -14.62 -12.16 -22.67
N LYS A 55 -13.77 -11.99 -23.69
CA LYS A 55 -14.01 -12.49 -25.04
C LYS A 55 -14.10 -14.02 -25.05
N SER A 56 -13.17 -14.70 -24.41
CA SER A 56 -13.17 -16.18 -24.29
C SER A 56 -14.42 -16.68 -23.55
N ILE A 57 -14.79 -16.04 -22.44
CA ILE A 57 -16.02 -16.39 -21.69
C ILE A 57 -17.27 -16.17 -22.56
N SER A 58 -17.33 -15.05 -23.29
CA SER A 58 -18.45 -14.75 -24.20
C SER A 58 -18.58 -15.76 -25.34
N VAL A 59 -17.45 -16.24 -25.88
CA VAL A 59 -17.44 -17.32 -26.89
C VAL A 59 -17.97 -18.63 -26.29
N LEU A 60 -17.51 -19.02 -25.11
CA LEU A 60 -17.99 -20.22 -24.41
C LEU A 60 -19.48 -20.14 -24.05
N LEU A 61 -19.99 -18.96 -23.70
CA LEU A 61 -21.40 -18.75 -23.39
C LEU A 61 -22.34 -18.82 -24.60
N LYS A 62 -21.81 -18.70 -25.83
CA LYS A 62 -22.59 -18.83 -27.08
C LYS A 62 -22.82 -20.28 -27.49
N ASP A 63 -22.05 -21.22 -26.92
CA ASP A 63 -22.22 -22.63 -27.21
C ASP A 63 -23.48 -23.18 -26.51
N THR A 64 -24.41 -23.68 -27.33
CA THR A 64 -25.73 -24.17 -26.90
C THR A 64 -25.67 -25.57 -26.29
N THR A 65 -24.52 -26.25 -26.38
CA THR A 65 -24.30 -27.60 -25.83
C THR A 65 -23.84 -27.60 -24.37
N LEU A 66 -23.56 -26.41 -23.79
CA LEU A 66 -23.11 -26.33 -22.41
C LEU A 66 -24.17 -26.78 -21.40
N ALA A 67 -23.70 -27.54 -20.40
CA ALA A 67 -24.50 -27.87 -19.23
C ALA A 67 -24.92 -26.60 -18.47
N LYS A 68 -26.14 -26.61 -17.93
CA LYS A 68 -26.73 -25.47 -17.20
C LYS A 68 -25.85 -24.97 -16.05
N LEU A 69 -25.17 -25.87 -15.34
CA LEU A 69 -24.25 -25.52 -14.24
C LEU A 69 -23.01 -24.79 -14.75
N THR A 70 -22.36 -25.30 -15.80
CA THR A 70 -21.20 -24.67 -16.44
C THR A 70 -21.52 -23.28 -16.97
N ARG A 71 -22.73 -23.09 -17.50
CA ARG A 71 -23.20 -21.78 -17.96
C ARG A 71 -23.35 -20.77 -16.83
N LEU A 72 -23.87 -21.19 -15.66
CA LEU A 72 -23.98 -20.32 -14.48
C LEU A 72 -22.60 -19.94 -13.93
N GLU A 73 -21.66 -20.87 -13.92
CA GLU A 73 -20.29 -20.63 -13.49
C GLU A 73 -19.55 -19.65 -14.42
N LEU A 74 -19.74 -19.77 -15.74
CA LEU A 74 -19.21 -18.82 -16.71
C LEU A 74 -19.80 -17.41 -16.55
N ILE A 75 -21.10 -17.28 -16.23
CA ILE A 75 -21.72 -15.99 -15.92
C ILE A 75 -21.11 -15.37 -14.64
N SER A 76 -20.83 -16.20 -13.62
CA SER A 76 -20.15 -15.75 -12.40
C SER A 76 -18.73 -15.25 -12.72
N LEU A 77 -17.95 -16.03 -13.47
CA LEU A 77 -16.61 -15.67 -13.92
C LEU A 77 -16.58 -14.39 -14.75
N GLN A 78 -17.56 -14.20 -15.64
CA GLN A 78 -17.71 -12.96 -16.40
C GLN A 78 -17.86 -11.75 -15.48
N LYS A 79 -18.74 -11.86 -14.47
CA LYS A 79 -19.00 -10.80 -13.50
C LYS A 79 -17.79 -10.51 -12.62
N GLU A 80 -17.06 -11.53 -12.20
CA GLU A 80 -15.83 -11.39 -11.41
C GLU A 80 -14.72 -10.73 -12.24
N THR A 81 -14.53 -11.17 -13.49
CA THR A 81 -13.51 -10.65 -14.41
C THR A 81 -13.76 -9.18 -14.75
N PHE A 82 -15.02 -8.81 -14.98
CA PHE A 82 -15.40 -7.42 -15.26
C PHE A 82 -15.19 -6.50 -14.06
N ASN A 83 -15.44 -6.98 -12.84
CA ASN A 83 -15.31 -6.19 -11.61
C ASN A 83 -13.90 -6.23 -11.01
N ARG A 84 -12.97 -7.01 -11.57
CA ARG A 84 -11.61 -7.15 -11.05
C ARG A 84 -10.87 -5.81 -11.12
N LYS A 85 -10.56 -5.25 -9.95
CA LYS A 85 -9.73 -4.06 -9.78
C LYS A 85 -8.29 -4.48 -9.53
N ASN A 86 -7.34 -3.80 -10.15
CA ASN A 86 -5.93 -4.00 -9.82
C ASN A 86 -5.58 -3.28 -8.50
N LEU A 87 -4.44 -3.61 -7.89
CA LEU A 87 -3.96 -2.95 -6.67
C LEU A 87 -3.87 -1.43 -6.86
N VAL A 88 -3.42 -0.97 -8.03
CA VAL A 88 -3.38 0.45 -8.39
C VAL A 88 -4.77 1.08 -8.41
N ASP A 89 -5.77 0.36 -8.95
CA ASP A 89 -7.16 0.84 -8.98
C ASP A 89 -7.76 0.90 -7.57
N HIS A 90 -7.43 -0.06 -6.71
CA HIS A 90 -7.77 -0.03 -5.29
C HIS A 90 -7.14 1.20 -4.60
N SER A 91 -5.85 1.45 -4.82
CA SER A 91 -5.15 2.62 -4.26
C SER A 91 -5.75 3.94 -4.73
N LEU A 92 -6.02 4.08 -6.03
CA LEU A 92 -6.67 5.28 -6.59
C LEU A 92 -8.09 5.46 -6.06
N SER A 93 -8.85 4.38 -5.90
CA SER A 93 -10.20 4.44 -5.33
C SER A 93 -10.18 4.88 -3.88
N PHE A 94 -9.18 4.44 -3.10
CA PHE A 94 -8.99 4.86 -1.72
C PHE A 94 -8.63 6.35 -1.62
N ILE A 95 -7.71 6.85 -2.46
CA ILE A 95 -7.36 8.28 -2.50
C ILE A 95 -8.56 9.14 -2.89
N LYS A 96 -9.36 8.69 -3.88
CA LYS A 96 -10.60 9.37 -4.28
C LYS A 96 -11.62 9.38 -3.16
N TYR A 97 -11.79 8.26 -2.47
CA TYR A 97 -12.70 8.14 -1.33
C TYR A 97 -12.29 9.08 -0.19
N MET A 98 -11.01 9.10 0.21
CA MET A 98 -10.48 10.04 1.21
C MET A 98 -10.70 11.52 0.83
N ARG A 99 -10.65 11.85 -0.47
CA ARG A 99 -10.96 13.20 -0.98
C ARG A 99 -12.46 13.50 -0.94
N SER A 100 -13.31 12.47 -1.13
CA SER A 100 -14.76 12.58 -1.16
C SER A 100 -15.39 12.66 0.24
N THR A 101 -14.80 12.00 1.25
CA THR A 101 -15.26 12.06 2.65
C THR A 101 -15.21 13.48 3.22
N ASN A 102 -14.40 14.38 2.64
CA ASN A 102 -14.36 15.80 3.01
C ASN A 102 -15.45 16.66 2.33
N ASN A 103 -16.16 16.12 1.33
CA ASN A 103 -17.15 16.85 0.53
C ASN A 103 -18.58 16.27 0.62
N GLU A 104 -18.79 15.09 1.18
CA GLU A 104 -20.12 14.50 1.36
C GLU A 104 -20.69 14.78 2.76
N SER A 105 -21.00 16.05 3.00
CA SER A 105 -22.10 16.44 3.89
C SER A 105 -23.27 16.87 3.01
N ASN A 106 -24.01 15.90 2.45
CA ASN A 106 -25.43 15.99 2.08
C ASN A 106 -25.79 14.91 1.04
N SER A 107 -26.47 13.84 1.46
CA SER A 107 -27.72 13.39 0.83
C SER A 107 -28.33 12.11 1.45
N ASN A 108 -29.50 12.31 2.05
CA ASN A 108 -30.71 11.47 2.09
C ASN A 108 -30.65 9.99 2.52
N VAL A 109 -31.00 9.84 3.81
CA VAL A 109 -31.83 8.81 4.46
C VAL A 109 -32.42 7.72 3.56
N THR A 110 -31.97 6.48 3.81
CA THR A 110 -32.78 5.26 3.71
C THR A 110 -32.54 4.47 4.98
N ASN A 111 -33.60 4.31 5.79
CA ASN A 111 -33.63 3.55 7.04
C ASN A 111 -33.56 2.04 6.77
N THR A 112 -32.41 1.55 6.32
CA THR A 112 -31.93 0.25 6.78
C THR A 112 -31.10 0.52 8.03
N ALA A 113 -31.04 -0.41 8.99
CA ALA A 113 -30.11 -0.32 10.11
C ALA A 113 -28.68 -0.38 9.54
N LYS A 114 -28.21 0.75 9.00
CA LYS A 114 -26.89 0.92 8.44
C LYS A 114 -25.98 0.93 9.65
N MET A 115 -25.26 -0.17 9.80
CA MET A 115 -24.16 -0.30 10.72
C MET A 115 -23.29 0.97 10.60
N PRO A 116 -22.82 1.55 11.72
CA PRO A 116 -22.09 2.79 11.68
C PRO A 116 -20.87 2.62 10.75
N PRO A 117 -20.69 3.50 9.75
CA PRO A 117 -19.56 3.41 8.84
C PRO A 117 -18.26 3.51 9.64
N ARG A 118 -17.26 2.73 9.25
CA ARG A 118 -15.91 2.79 9.84
C ARG A 118 -15.38 4.20 9.64
N ASN A 119 -14.83 4.81 10.70
CA ASN A 119 -14.10 6.06 10.52
C ASN A 119 -12.69 5.76 10.01
N ASP A 120 -12.41 6.12 8.76
CA ASP A 120 -11.14 5.82 8.10
C ASP A 120 -9.96 6.64 8.63
N VAL A 121 -10.22 7.81 9.23
CA VAL A 121 -9.18 8.61 9.90
C VAL A 121 -8.74 7.93 11.20
N TRP A 122 -9.70 7.48 12.02
CA TRP A 122 -9.37 6.70 13.22
C TRP A 122 -8.71 5.37 12.88
N PHE A 123 -9.14 4.74 11.78
CA PHE A 123 -8.49 3.53 11.30
C PHE A 123 -7.05 3.80 10.90
N LEU A 124 -6.78 4.82 10.08
CA LEU A 124 -5.42 5.21 9.67
C LEU A 124 -4.52 5.57 10.87
N LEU A 125 -5.05 6.31 11.85
CA LEU A 125 -4.33 6.63 13.07
C LEU A 125 -4.05 5.38 13.90
N SER A 126 -4.98 4.43 13.98
CA SER A 126 -4.75 3.18 14.71
C SER A 126 -3.73 2.26 14.02
N THR A 127 -3.77 2.19 12.68
CA THR A 127 -2.93 1.27 11.88
C THR A 127 -1.56 1.84 11.55
N SER A 128 -1.42 3.18 11.50
CA SER A 128 -0.18 3.84 11.06
C SER A 128 0.21 5.07 11.91
N GLY A 129 -0.52 5.38 12.99
CA GLY A 129 -0.35 6.61 13.76
C GLY A 129 1.03 6.82 14.37
N ILE A 130 1.68 5.77 14.90
CA ILE A 130 3.04 5.92 15.46
C ILE A 130 4.03 6.33 14.36
N TYR A 131 3.94 5.74 13.17
CA TYR A 131 4.80 6.12 12.04
C TYR A 131 4.56 7.56 11.61
N ILE A 132 3.30 7.97 11.49
CA ILE A 132 2.93 9.34 11.15
C ILE A 132 3.48 10.33 12.19
N LEU A 133 3.34 10.02 13.48
CA LEU A 133 3.81 10.86 14.59
C LEU A 133 5.34 10.96 14.60
N VAL A 134 6.03 9.83 14.41
CA VAL A 134 7.49 9.78 14.28
C VAL A 134 7.94 10.66 13.12
N THR A 135 7.30 10.58 11.96
CA THR A 135 7.63 11.43 10.80
C THR A 135 7.38 12.91 11.10
N LEU A 136 6.24 13.26 11.69
CA LEU A 136 5.88 14.63 12.03
C LEU A 136 6.89 15.27 13.00
N LEU A 137 7.40 14.50 13.96
CA LEU A 137 8.37 14.98 14.96
C LEU A 137 9.81 14.97 14.45
N LEU A 138 10.25 13.92 13.75
CA LEU A 138 11.65 13.80 13.31
C LEU A 138 12.03 14.79 12.22
N ILE A 139 11.12 15.11 11.29
CA ILE A 139 11.41 16.07 10.21
C ILE A 139 11.88 17.43 10.75
N PRO A 140 11.14 18.12 11.65
CA PRO A 140 11.59 19.39 12.20
C PRO A 140 12.82 19.22 13.11
N ILE A 141 12.93 18.14 13.88
CA ILE A 141 14.10 17.90 14.73
C ILE A 141 15.38 17.79 13.90
N LEU A 142 15.34 17.03 12.80
CA LEU A 142 16.48 16.86 11.90
C LEU A 142 16.85 18.18 11.22
N LEU A 143 15.87 18.99 10.80
CA LEU A 143 16.10 20.31 10.22
C LEU A 143 16.75 21.30 11.20
N LEU A 144 16.39 21.23 12.49
CA LEU A 144 16.86 22.18 13.50
C LEU A 144 18.19 21.77 14.15
N THR A 145 18.47 20.46 14.21
CA THR A 145 19.59 19.92 14.99
C THR A 145 20.83 19.67 14.14
N ASP A 146 20.66 19.25 12.88
CA ASP A 146 21.79 18.90 12.04
C ASP A 146 22.38 20.12 11.32
N LYS A 147 23.43 20.69 11.92
CA LYS A 147 24.20 21.81 11.35
C LYS A 147 25.42 21.36 10.54
N THR A 148 25.68 20.05 10.50
CA THR A 148 26.92 19.49 9.95
C THR A 148 26.75 18.95 8.54
N THR A 149 25.55 18.48 8.20
CA THR A 149 25.27 17.99 6.86
C THR A 149 24.99 19.14 5.88
N PRO A 150 25.49 19.05 4.64
CA PRO A 150 25.12 19.98 3.59
C PRO A 150 23.61 19.99 3.38
N PHE A 151 23.00 21.17 3.28
CA PHE A 151 21.55 21.37 3.16
C PHE A 151 20.90 20.48 2.08
N LEU A 152 21.54 20.33 0.92
CA LEU A 152 21.04 19.49 -0.18
C LEU A 152 20.97 17.99 0.21
N LYS A 153 21.97 17.51 0.96
CA LYS A 153 21.98 16.13 1.47
C LYS A 153 20.91 15.93 2.53
N LEU A 154 20.72 16.91 3.41
CA LEU A 154 19.68 16.90 4.43
C LEU A 154 18.28 16.83 3.79
N ILE A 155 18.00 17.65 2.78
CA ILE A 155 16.74 17.58 2.02
C ILE A 155 16.55 16.20 1.38
N ALA A 156 17.57 15.67 0.71
CA ALA A 156 17.49 14.36 0.08
C ALA A 156 17.18 13.25 1.11
N THR A 157 17.82 13.30 2.28
CA THR A 157 17.54 12.37 3.39
C THR A 157 16.11 12.50 3.91
N LEU A 158 15.59 13.73 4.07
CA LEU A 158 14.21 13.94 4.50
C LEU A 158 13.19 13.42 3.49
N ILE A 159 13.43 13.63 2.19
CA ILE A 159 12.57 13.12 1.12
C ILE A 159 12.55 11.59 1.15
N ILE A 160 13.72 10.95 1.21
CA ILE A 160 13.82 9.48 1.26
C ILE A 160 13.12 8.95 2.52
N PHE A 161 13.37 9.55 3.68
CA PHE A 161 12.73 9.16 4.93
C PHE A 161 11.21 9.32 4.85
N GLY A 162 10.71 10.44 4.33
CA GLY A 162 9.29 10.68 4.11
C GLY A 162 8.64 9.65 3.19
N ILE A 163 9.31 9.30 2.08
CA ILE A 163 8.85 8.26 1.16
C ILE A 163 8.76 6.90 1.85
N VAL A 164 9.81 6.50 2.59
CA VAL A 164 9.83 5.22 3.32
C VAL A 164 8.71 5.17 4.36
N MET A 165 8.52 6.24 5.13
CA MET A 165 7.48 6.32 6.15
C MET A 165 6.08 6.34 5.54
N PHE A 166 5.90 6.99 4.39
CA PHE A 166 4.65 6.96 3.63
C PHE A 166 4.32 5.54 3.16
N PHE A 167 5.26 4.85 2.51
CA PHE A 167 5.03 3.46 2.07
C PHE A 167 4.81 2.50 3.24
N THR A 168 5.49 2.70 4.36
CA THR A 168 5.27 1.89 5.58
C THR A 168 3.88 2.13 6.14
N SER A 169 3.44 3.38 6.21
CA SER A 169 2.10 3.75 6.68
C SER A 169 1.00 3.22 5.75
N TRP A 170 1.25 3.29 4.45
CA TRP A 170 0.38 2.73 3.41
C TRP A 170 0.26 1.20 3.54
N PHE A 171 1.40 0.52 3.64
CA PHE A 171 1.45 -0.93 3.75
C PHE A 171 0.74 -1.42 5.01
N ASN A 172 0.95 -0.77 6.16
CA ASN A 172 0.25 -1.12 7.40
C ASN A 172 -1.26 -0.91 7.27
N TYR A 173 -1.71 0.22 6.73
CA TYR A 173 -3.13 0.47 6.50
C TYR A 173 -3.78 -0.64 5.68
N TRP A 174 -3.14 -1.02 4.56
CA TRP A 174 -3.61 -2.09 3.70
C TRP A 174 -3.57 -3.46 4.38
N LEU A 175 -2.50 -3.77 5.12
CA LEU A 175 -2.32 -5.04 5.81
C LEU A 175 -3.40 -5.24 6.88
N PHE A 176 -3.63 -4.22 7.72
CA PHE A 176 -4.61 -4.30 8.80
C PHE A 176 -6.05 -4.26 8.29
N ASP A 177 -6.33 -3.59 7.17
CA ASP A 177 -7.63 -3.64 6.48
C ASP A 177 -7.99 -5.06 6.02
N LYS A 178 -6.99 -5.89 5.70
CA LYS A 178 -7.19 -7.26 5.21
C LYS A 178 -7.14 -8.33 6.27
N ILE A 179 -6.31 -8.15 7.30
CA ILE A 179 -6.10 -9.17 8.33
C ILE A 179 -7.17 -9.12 9.42
N ILE A 180 -7.61 -7.92 9.81
CA ILE A 180 -8.55 -7.80 10.93
C ILE A 180 -9.97 -7.88 10.38
N PRO A 181 -10.81 -8.80 10.89
CA PRO A 181 -12.20 -8.89 10.50
C PRO A 181 -12.93 -7.56 10.63
N ASP A 182 -13.81 -7.27 9.68
CA ASP A 182 -14.73 -6.15 9.77
C ASP A 182 -15.60 -6.33 11.03
N MET A 183 -15.46 -5.40 11.97
CA MET A 183 -16.03 -5.39 13.33
C MET A 183 -15.71 -6.63 14.20
N LEU A 184 -14.75 -6.46 15.10
CA LEU A 184 -14.58 -7.35 16.25
C LEU A 184 -15.60 -6.98 17.34
N PHE A 185 -16.36 -7.97 17.81
CA PHE A 185 -17.38 -7.81 18.87
C PHE A 185 -18.45 -6.75 18.60
N GLY A 186 -18.79 -6.50 17.32
CA GLY A 186 -19.83 -5.55 16.93
C GLY A 186 -19.46 -4.06 17.13
N SER A 187 -18.20 -3.74 17.42
CA SER A 187 -17.73 -2.37 17.55
C SER A 187 -16.37 -2.14 16.87
N TRP A 188 -16.25 -1.04 16.13
CA TRP A 188 -14.99 -0.63 15.50
C TRP A 188 -13.89 -0.27 16.51
N ILE A 189 -14.24 0.05 17.76
CA ILE A 189 -13.27 0.44 18.79
C ILE A 189 -12.26 -0.68 19.07
N TRP A 190 -12.70 -1.93 19.05
CA TRP A 190 -11.85 -3.10 19.30
C TRP A 190 -10.83 -3.30 18.18
N ASN A 191 -11.24 -3.01 16.94
CA ASN A 191 -10.34 -3.03 15.80
C ASN A 191 -9.22 -1.99 15.99
N TYR A 192 -9.57 -0.76 16.40
CA TYR A 192 -8.59 0.29 16.67
C TYR A 192 -7.62 -0.06 17.81
N ILE A 193 -8.12 -0.64 18.91
CA ILE A 193 -7.29 -1.06 20.05
C ILE A 193 -6.30 -2.15 19.62
N ILE A 194 -6.75 -3.13 18.85
CA ILE A 194 -5.91 -4.24 18.39
C ILE A 194 -4.84 -3.74 17.40
N ASN A 195 -5.20 -2.86 16.46
CA ASN A 195 -4.22 -2.23 15.57
C ASN A 195 -3.11 -1.52 16.35
N PHE A 196 -3.49 -0.76 17.37
CA PHE A 196 -2.54 -0.05 18.21
C PHE A 196 -1.65 -0.99 19.02
N MET A 197 -2.20 -2.08 19.57
CA MET A 197 -1.42 -3.11 20.26
C MET A 197 -0.42 -3.81 19.33
N ILE A 198 -0.84 -4.16 18.11
CA ILE A 198 0.04 -4.83 17.15
C ILE A 198 1.16 -3.89 16.72
N GLN A 199 0.89 -2.59 16.54
CA GLN A 199 1.95 -1.61 16.30
C GLN A 199 2.99 -1.57 17.43
N ILE A 200 2.55 -1.50 18.68
CA ILE A 200 3.45 -1.51 19.84
C ILE A 200 4.26 -2.81 19.85
N ALA A 201 3.63 -3.95 19.59
CA ALA A 201 4.30 -5.24 19.52
C ALA A 201 5.36 -5.30 18.41
N LEU A 202 5.07 -4.76 17.22
CA LEU A 202 6.04 -4.69 16.12
C LEU A 202 7.24 -3.82 16.47
N ILE A 203 7.01 -2.66 17.10
CA ILE A 203 8.09 -1.76 17.52
C ILE A 203 8.92 -2.40 18.63
N ALA A 204 8.28 -3.00 19.63
CA ALA A 204 8.95 -3.71 20.71
C ALA A 204 9.77 -4.91 20.18
N GLY A 205 9.22 -5.65 19.21
CA GLY A 205 9.90 -6.75 18.54
C GLY A 205 11.13 -6.30 17.75
N LEU A 206 11.03 -5.19 17.01
CA LEU A 206 12.18 -4.58 16.32
C LEU A 206 13.25 -4.13 17.32
N TYR A 207 12.86 -3.43 18.39
CA TYR A 207 13.78 -3.00 19.45
C TYR A 207 14.50 -4.19 20.10
N TRP A 208 13.76 -5.25 20.44
CA TRP A 208 14.33 -6.46 21.03
C TRP A 208 15.31 -7.16 20.09
N THR A 209 14.98 -7.23 18.80
CA THR A 209 15.85 -7.81 17.77
C THR A 209 17.14 -7.01 17.63
N THR A 210 17.05 -5.67 17.55
CA THR A 210 18.23 -4.79 17.48
C THR A 210 19.08 -4.86 18.75
N SER A 211 18.46 -4.91 19.92
CA SER A 211 19.16 -5.05 21.21
C SER A 211 19.91 -6.37 21.31
N THR A 212 19.32 -7.46 20.81
CA THR A 212 19.95 -8.79 20.79
C THR A 212 21.15 -8.81 19.84
N ILE A 213 21.02 -8.24 18.64
CA ILE A 213 22.11 -8.17 17.65
C ILE A 213 23.30 -7.35 18.18
N ASN A 214 23.04 -6.24 18.87
CA ASN A 214 24.10 -5.40 19.47
C ASN A 214 24.80 -6.04 20.68
N LYS A 215 24.25 -7.11 21.27
CA LYS A 215 24.90 -7.86 22.35
C LYS A 215 25.76 -9.03 21.84
N THR A 216 25.54 -9.44 20.60
CA THR A 216 26.30 -10.52 19.92
C THR A 216 27.49 -10.01 19.11
N HIS A 217 27.68 -8.69 19.03
CA HIS A 217 28.87 -8.03 18.48
C HIS A 217 29.64 -7.33 19.60
#